data_AF-A0A842T0S6-F1
#
_entry.id   AF-A0A842T0S6-F1
#
_cell.length_a   1.000
_cell.length_b   1.000
_cell.length_c   1.000
_cell.angle_alpha   90.00
_cell.angle_beta   90.00
_cell.angle_gamma   90.00
#
_symmetry.space_group_name_H-M   'P 1'
#
loop_
_entity.id
_entity.type
_entity.pdbx_description
1 polymer ?
#
loop_
_entity_poly.entity_id
_entity_poly.type
_entity_poly.pdbx_seq_one_letter_code
_entity_poly.pdbx_strand_id
1 'polypeptide(L)'
;MIDNIEHSQIQSPFESPVSVTLICPNCSEKKTIKFPKTIFAQKKGLSTISVHKGLICEHAFQAFIDNHFKIRGYQKVDFEVKSISKEQTNGIKPPRDEYLIKNLICEGNYLKYDPGDSASKINENNSQLELHSEFSRDALCREKNKSLEEIYEDFWEFIDNDNQIFQKFIIKDVRRL
;
A
#
# COMPACT_ATOMS: atom_id res chain seq x y z
N MET A 1 41.54 42.34 22.04
CA MET A 1 40.35 42.07 21.22
C MET A 1 40.54 40.73 20.56
N ILE A 2 40.19 39.64 21.25
CA ILE A 2 40.20 38.27 20.71
C ILE A 2 39.04 37.53 21.38
N ASP A 3 37.96 37.43 20.60
CA ASP A 3 37.06 36.30 20.37
C ASP A 3 36.38 35.59 21.56
N ASN A 4 35.12 35.99 21.76
CA ASN A 4 34.05 35.14 22.26
C ASN A 4 33.81 33.99 21.28
N ILE A 5 34.04 32.75 21.71
CA ILE A 5 33.45 31.57 21.08
C ILE A 5 32.74 30.80 22.18
N GLU A 6 31.42 31.02 22.26
CA GLU A 6 30.47 30.17 22.97
C GLU A 6 30.51 28.78 22.33
N HIS A 7 31.30 27.88 22.90
CA HIS A 7 31.15 26.47 22.63
C HIS A 7 29.88 25.96 23.32
N SER A 8 28.80 26.06 22.55
CA SER A 8 27.54 25.34 22.71
C SER A 8 27.82 23.87 23.02
N GLN A 9 27.56 23.47 24.26
CA GLN A 9 27.55 22.06 24.65
C GLN A 9 26.28 21.42 24.07
N ILE A 10 26.41 20.83 22.88
CA ILE A 10 25.45 19.86 22.37
C ILE A 10 25.59 18.60 23.22
N GLN A 11 24.79 18.52 24.29
CA GLN A 11 24.65 17.30 25.07
C GLN A 11 23.93 16.25 24.21
N SER A 12 24.65 15.20 23.82
CA SER A 12 24.08 14.04 23.15
C SER A 12 23.17 13.26 24.11
N PRO A 13 21.86 13.08 23.84
CA PRO A 13 21.02 12.27 24.69
C PRO A 13 21.09 10.80 24.23
N PHE A 14 22.22 10.14 24.48
CA PHE A 14 22.26 8.67 24.41
C PHE A 14 21.63 8.11 25.69
N GLU A 15 20.31 8.18 25.76
CA GLU A 15 19.54 7.62 26.86
C GLU A 15 19.63 6.09 26.84
N SER A 16 19.98 5.50 27.99
CA SER A 16 20.11 4.06 28.15
C SER A 16 18.79 3.33 27.88
N PRO A 17 18.82 2.19 27.16
CA PRO A 17 17.61 1.41 26.86
C PRO A 17 17.01 0.85 28.14
N VAL A 18 15.69 0.97 28.30
CA VAL A 18 14.95 0.41 29.44
C VAL A 18 14.40 -0.95 29.04
N SER A 19 14.61 -1.94 29.89
CA SER A 19 14.08 -3.30 29.69
C SER A 19 12.76 -3.48 30.41
N VAL A 20 11.72 -3.90 29.69
CA VAL A 20 10.38 -4.18 30.22
C VAL A 20 10.02 -5.64 29.91
N THR A 21 9.54 -6.36 30.91
CA THR A 21 9.13 -7.77 30.76
C THR A 21 7.64 -7.86 30.50
N LEU A 22 7.26 -8.19 29.27
CA LEU A 22 5.88 -8.40 28.85
C LEU A 22 5.47 -9.85 29.09
N ILE A 23 4.21 -10.06 29.50
CA ILE A 23 3.61 -11.37 29.74
C ILE A 23 2.36 -11.48 28.88
N CYS A 24 2.21 -12.57 28.14
CA CYS A 24 1.02 -12.81 27.34
C CYS A 24 -0.19 -13.10 28.25
N PRO A 25 -1.33 -12.39 28.10
CA PRO A 25 -2.54 -12.64 28.89
C PRO A 25 -3.29 -13.92 28.48
N ASN A 26 -2.85 -14.62 27.43
CA ASN A 26 -3.51 -15.84 26.92
C ASN A 26 -2.76 -17.12 27.32
N CYS A 27 -1.43 -17.14 27.23
CA CYS A 27 -0.61 -18.32 27.53
C CYS A 27 0.44 -18.11 28.64
N SER A 28 0.53 -16.90 29.19
CA SER A 28 1.51 -16.54 30.23
C SER A 28 2.98 -16.61 29.82
N GLU A 29 3.27 -16.75 28.51
CA GLU A 29 4.62 -16.64 27.97
C GLU A 29 5.20 -15.25 28.22
N LYS A 30 6.49 -15.16 28.59
CA LYS A 30 7.12 -13.90 28.99
C LYS A 30 8.33 -13.57 28.14
N LYS A 31 8.48 -12.29 27.79
CA LYS A 31 9.65 -11.81 27.05
C LYS A 31 10.08 -10.43 27.53
N THR A 32 11.37 -10.25 27.71
CA THR A 32 11.96 -8.95 28.03
C THR A 32 12.31 -8.22 26.74
N ILE A 33 11.73 -7.05 26.54
CA ILE A 33 11.95 -6.19 25.37
C ILE A 33 12.62 -4.89 25.85
N LYS A 34 13.60 -4.42 25.07
CA LYS A 34 14.28 -3.15 25.32
C LYS A 34 13.59 -2.04 24.54
N PHE A 35 13.22 -0.98 25.25
CA PHE A 35 12.60 0.20 24.67
C PHE A 35 13.48 1.43 24.92
N PRO A 36 13.68 2.30 23.92
CA PRO A 36 14.23 3.63 24.15
C PRO A 36 13.25 4.47 24.98
N LYS A 37 13.77 5.26 25.94
CA LYS A 37 12.98 6.08 26.85
C LYS A 37 12.12 7.12 26.12
N THR A 38 12.57 7.55 24.95
CA THR A 38 11.87 8.51 24.07
C THR A 38 10.46 8.07 23.68
N ILE A 39 10.17 6.76 23.60
CA ILE A 39 8.83 6.24 23.24
C ILE A 39 7.78 6.62 24.29
N PHE A 40 8.17 6.70 25.57
CA PHE A 40 7.25 6.98 26.67
C PHE A 40 7.28 8.44 27.11
N ALA A 41 8.38 9.15 26.86
CA ALA A 41 8.55 10.55 27.25
C ALA A 41 7.56 11.52 26.57
N GLN A 42 7.04 11.17 25.39
CA GLN A 42 6.19 12.07 24.60
C GLN A 42 4.74 12.14 25.08
N LYS A 43 4.27 11.19 25.90
CA LYS A 43 2.86 11.14 26.34
C LYS A 43 2.74 11.31 27.86
N LYS A 44 1.94 12.29 28.28
CA LYS A 44 1.54 12.45 29.69
C LYS A 44 0.52 11.36 30.03
N GLY A 45 0.97 10.15 30.41
CA GLY A 45 0.08 9.14 30.98
C GLY A 45 0.48 7.69 30.70
N LEU A 46 -0.41 6.99 30.01
CA LEU A 46 -0.32 5.55 29.74
C LEU A 46 -0.01 5.35 28.24
N SER A 47 1.08 4.66 27.95
CA SER A 47 1.46 4.28 26.60
C SER A 47 0.91 2.91 26.26
N THR A 48 0.19 2.82 25.15
CA THR A 48 -0.30 1.55 24.60
C THR A 48 0.70 1.00 23.61
N ILE A 49 1.12 -0.25 23.80
CA ILE A 49 1.98 -0.99 22.87
C ILE A 49 1.21 -2.17 22.30
N SER A 50 1.14 -2.25 20.98
CA SER A 50 0.61 -3.42 20.27
C SER A 50 1.69 -4.49 20.13
N VAL A 51 1.42 -5.68 20.66
CA VAL A 51 2.26 -6.86 20.53
C VAL A 51 1.62 -7.78 19.48
N HIS A 52 2.26 -7.86 18.31
CA HIS A 52 1.84 -8.77 17.24
C HIS A 52 2.29 -10.21 17.51
N LYS A 53 1.65 -11.14 16.79
CA LYS A 53 1.97 -12.57 16.81
C LYS A 53 3.44 -12.81 16.44
N GLY A 54 4.08 -13.77 17.10
CA GLY A 54 5.49 -14.11 16.90
C GLY A 54 6.49 -13.24 17.67
N LEU A 55 6.06 -12.11 18.26
CA LEU A 55 6.98 -11.32 19.11
C LEU A 55 7.28 -12.04 20.43
N ILE A 56 6.26 -12.61 21.07
CA ILE A 56 6.36 -13.33 22.36
C ILE A 56 5.81 -14.74 22.20
N CYS A 57 4.64 -14.85 21.58
CA CYS A 57 3.95 -16.10 21.26
C CYS A 57 3.01 -15.85 20.07
N GLU A 58 2.19 -16.83 19.70
CA GLU A 58 1.22 -16.74 18.60
C GLU A 58 0.00 -15.82 18.89
N HIS A 59 -0.07 -15.20 20.06
CA HIS A 59 -1.19 -14.33 20.44
C HIS A 59 -0.86 -12.84 20.23
N ALA A 60 -1.81 -12.11 19.65
CA ALA A 60 -1.78 -10.66 19.59
C ALA A 60 -2.47 -10.06 20.83
N PHE A 61 -1.86 -9.04 21.43
CA PHE A 61 -2.43 -8.32 22.57
C PHE A 61 -1.86 -6.91 22.65
N GLN A 62 -2.54 -6.03 23.39
CA GLN A 62 -2.03 -4.71 23.71
C GLN A 62 -1.59 -4.65 25.18
N ALA A 63 -0.46 -4.01 25.43
CA ALA A 63 0.06 -3.79 26.78
C ALA A 63 0.04 -2.30 27.10
N PHE A 64 -0.41 -1.96 28.29
CA PHE A 64 -0.44 -0.60 28.79
C PHE A 64 0.71 -0.37 29.76
N ILE A 65 1.59 0.57 29.45
CA ILE A 65 2.80 0.86 30.21
C ILE A 65 2.76 2.31 30.67
N ASP A 66 3.10 2.54 31.94
CA ASP A 66 3.18 3.89 32.50
C ASP A 66 4.55 4.56 32.26
N ASN A 67 4.65 5.82 32.65
CA ASN A 67 5.90 6.59 32.58
C ASN A 67 7.03 6.05 33.49
N HIS A 68 6.73 5.11 34.40
CA HIS A 68 7.72 4.42 35.23
C HIS A 68 8.07 3.04 34.66
N PHE A 69 7.73 2.77 33.41
CA PHE A 69 7.99 1.50 32.72
C PHE A 69 7.34 0.29 33.40
N LYS A 70 6.27 0.51 34.19
CA LYS A 70 5.45 -0.53 34.79
C LYS A 70 4.24 -0.82 33.94
N ILE A 71 3.96 -2.10 33.77
CA ILE A 71 2.77 -2.57 33.07
C ILE A 71 1.56 -2.39 33.99
N ARG A 72 0.55 -1.67 33.52
CA ARG A 72 -0.71 -1.42 34.24
C ARG A 72 -1.82 -2.38 33.84
N GLY A 73 -1.75 -2.95 32.65
CA GLY A 73 -2.74 -3.90 32.18
C GLY A 73 -2.46 -4.44 30.79
N TYR A 74 -3.26 -5.41 30.41
CA TYR A 74 -3.26 -6.02 29.09
C TYR A 74 -4.67 -6.00 28.50
N GLN A 75 -4.76 -5.85 27.20
CA GLN A 75 -5.99 -5.98 26.44
C GLN A 75 -5.83 -7.08 25.40
N LYS A 76 -6.77 -8.03 25.40
CA LYS A 76 -6.84 -9.09 24.40
C LYS A 76 -7.43 -8.51 23.11
N VAL A 77 -6.90 -8.96 21.98
CA VAL A 77 -7.42 -8.59 20.66
C VAL A 77 -8.29 -9.74 20.17
N ASP A 78 -9.60 -9.52 20.10
CA ASP A 78 -10.55 -10.55 19.65
C ASP A 78 -10.52 -10.74 18.13
N PHE A 79 -10.35 -9.63 17.39
CA PHE A 79 -10.29 -9.61 15.93
C PHE A 79 -9.20 -8.67 15.43
N GLU A 80 -8.36 -9.14 14.52
CA GLU A 80 -7.37 -8.34 13.80
C GLU A 80 -7.81 -8.28 12.34
N VAL A 81 -8.23 -7.11 11.87
CA VAL A 81 -8.56 -6.92 10.46
C VAL A 81 -7.24 -6.71 9.72
N LYS A 82 -6.82 -7.72 8.96
CA LYS A 82 -5.70 -7.57 8.04
C LYS A 82 -6.16 -6.65 6.92
N SER A 83 -5.41 -5.59 6.65
CA SER A 83 -5.56 -4.87 5.39
C SER A 83 -5.42 -5.88 4.26
N ILE A 84 -6.44 -6.01 3.43
CA ILE A 84 -6.38 -6.76 2.18
C ILE A 84 -5.53 -5.90 1.21
N SER A 85 -4.25 -5.70 1.54
CA SER A 85 -3.25 -5.42 0.51
C SER A 85 -3.22 -6.68 -0.34
N LYS A 86 -3.46 -6.56 -1.64
CA LYS A 86 -3.51 -7.64 -2.63
C LYS A 86 -2.15 -8.34 -2.81
N GLU A 87 -1.52 -8.79 -1.74
CA GLU A 87 -0.19 -9.37 -1.74
C GLU A 87 -0.11 -10.43 -0.66
N GLN A 88 -0.63 -11.62 -0.97
CA GLN A 88 -0.10 -12.93 -0.56
C GLN A 88 -1.05 -14.04 -1.03
N THR A 89 -1.00 -14.37 -2.33
CA THR A 89 -1.20 -15.77 -2.74
C THR A 89 0.13 -16.49 -2.56
N ASN A 90 0.15 -17.41 -1.60
CA ASN A 90 1.16 -18.46 -1.56
C ASN A 90 1.17 -19.19 -2.91
N GLY A 91 2.30 -19.21 -3.61
CA GLY A 91 2.62 -20.22 -4.63
C GLY A 91 1.87 -20.21 -5.96
N ILE A 92 1.02 -19.23 -6.27
CA ILE A 92 0.47 -19.04 -7.62
C ILE A 92 1.03 -17.73 -8.13
N LYS A 93 1.87 -17.81 -9.18
CA LYS A 93 2.33 -16.65 -9.95
C LYS A 93 1.09 -15.78 -10.22
N PRO A 94 1.14 -14.45 -10.05
CA PRO A 94 0.02 -13.59 -10.44
C PRO A 94 -0.40 -14.01 -11.85
N PRO A 95 -1.71 -14.18 -12.13
CA PRO A 95 -2.13 -14.48 -13.49
C PRO A 95 -1.54 -13.38 -14.35
N ARG A 96 -0.66 -13.72 -15.29
CA ARG A 96 -0.12 -12.76 -16.26
C ARG A 96 -1.32 -11.95 -16.75
N ASP A 97 -1.15 -10.63 -16.94
CA ASP A 97 -2.24 -9.73 -17.36
C ASP A 97 -3.04 -10.28 -18.56
N GLU A 98 -2.40 -11.11 -19.38
CA GLU A 98 -3.01 -11.97 -20.42
C GLU A 98 -4.28 -12.74 -19.98
N TYR A 99 -4.35 -13.28 -18.75
CA TYR A 99 -5.53 -14.01 -18.25
C TYR A 99 -6.69 -13.07 -17.93
N LEU A 100 -6.40 -11.86 -17.44
CA LEU A 100 -7.44 -10.85 -17.19
C LEU A 100 -8.03 -10.37 -18.52
N ILE A 101 -7.18 -10.18 -19.53
CA ILE A 101 -7.58 -9.75 -20.87
C ILE A 101 -8.43 -10.82 -21.56
N LYS A 102 -8.13 -12.11 -21.38
CA LYS A 102 -8.89 -13.22 -21.97
C LYS A 102 -10.35 -13.32 -21.50
N ASN A 103 -10.66 -12.80 -20.32
CA ASN A 103 -11.99 -12.86 -19.73
C ASN A 103 -12.81 -11.57 -19.95
N LEU A 104 -12.28 -10.62 -20.71
CA LEU A 104 -12.99 -9.41 -21.12
C LEU A 104 -13.71 -9.66 -22.44
N ILE A 105 -15.03 -9.46 -22.43
CA ILE A 105 -15.88 -9.47 -23.61
C ILE A 105 -16.12 -8.01 -24.01
N CYS A 106 -15.75 -7.67 -25.24
CA CYS A 106 -15.93 -6.34 -25.82
C CYS A 106 -16.90 -6.43 -27.00
N GLU A 107 -18.09 -5.85 -26.86
CA GLU A 107 -19.09 -5.75 -27.93
C GLU A 107 -19.45 -4.27 -28.15
N GLY A 108 -18.87 -3.65 -29.18
CA GLY A 108 -19.04 -2.21 -29.43
C GLY A 108 -18.52 -1.35 -28.27
N ASN A 109 -19.40 -0.58 -27.63
CA ASN A 109 -19.09 0.24 -26.44
C ASN A 109 -19.31 -0.51 -25.11
N TYR A 110 -19.66 -1.79 -25.16
CA TYR A 110 -19.96 -2.59 -23.99
C TYR A 110 -18.75 -3.42 -23.58
N LEU A 111 -18.29 -3.21 -22.35
CA LEU A 111 -17.22 -3.98 -21.73
C LEU A 111 -17.80 -4.80 -20.59
N LYS A 112 -17.68 -6.12 -20.67
CA LYS A 112 -18.13 -7.06 -19.64
C LYS A 112 -17.01 -8.01 -19.27
N TYR A 113 -16.78 -8.19 -17.98
CA TYR A 113 -15.90 -9.22 -17.46
C TYR A 113 -16.72 -10.47 -17.15
N ASP A 114 -16.40 -11.59 -17.80
CA ASP A 114 -17.04 -12.88 -17.55
C ASP A 114 -15.98 -13.88 -17.07
N PRO A 115 -15.85 -14.10 -15.74
CA PRO A 115 -14.85 -15.01 -15.18
C PRO A 115 -15.21 -16.48 -15.33
N GLY A 116 -16.20 -16.85 -16.14
CA GLY A 116 -16.63 -18.24 -16.29
C GLY A 116 -15.51 -19.16 -16.79
N ASP A 117 -15.39 -20.33 -16.16
CA ASP A 117 -14.64 -21.54 -16.58
C ASP A 117 -15.05 -22.08 -17.99
N SER A 118 -15.70 -21.26 -18.81
CA SER A 118 -16.11 -21.51 -20.19
C SER A 118 -15.07 -21.05 -21.22
N ALA A 119 -14.06 -20.26 -20.84
CA ALA A 119 -12.93 -19.92 -21.73
C ALA A 119 -11.91 -21.07 -21.88
N SER A 120 -12.01 -22.13 -21.07
CA SER A 120 -11.18 -23.33 -21.13
C SER A 120 -11.73 -24.43 -22.05
N LYS A 121 -12.37 -24.03 -23.17
CA LYS A 121 -12.57 -24.89 -24.34
C LYS A 121 -12.11 -24.21 -25.62
N ILE A 122 -10.88 -23.69 -25.62
CA ILE A 122 -10.08 -23.70 -26.85
C ILE A 122 -9.16 -24.90 -26.72
N ASN A 123 -9.73 -26.08 -27.01
CA ASN A 123 -8.92 -27.24 -27.35
C ASN A 123 -8.28 -26.94 -28.70
N GLU A 124 -6.97 -26.70 -28.69
CA GLU A 124 -6.13 -27.01 -29.83
C GLU A 124 -6.28 -28.51 -30.10
N ASN A 125 -7.11 -28.87 -31.08
CA ASN A 125 -6.83 -29.91 -32.08
C ASN A 125 -8.07 -30.18 -32.96
N ASN A 126 -7.98 -29.66 -34.18
CA ASN A 126 -8.60 -30.08 -35.43
C ASN A 126 -10.12 -30.01 -35.64
N SER A 127 -10.42 -29.04 -36.52
CA SER A 127 -11.14 -29.18 -37.80
C SER A 127 -12.64 -28.94 -37.81
N GLN A 128 -12.98 -27.91 -38.60
CA GLN A 128 -14.26 -27.57 -39.20
C GLN A 128 -15.30 -26.95 -38.26
N LEU A 129 -15.24 -25.62 -38.16
CA LEU A 129 -16.37 -24.81 -38.60
C LEU A 129 -15.82 -23.47 -39.13
N GLU A 130 -15.76 -23.37 -40.45
CA GLU A 130 -15.65 -22.09 -41.14
C GLU A 130 -16.97 -21.33 -40.93
N LEU A 131 -16.92 -20.04 -40.59
CA LEU A 131 -17.33 -19.00 -41.53
C LEU A 131 -17.13 -17.59 -40.95
N HIS A 132 -16.59 -16.75 -41.82
CA HIS A 132 -16.53 -15.29 -41.79
C HIS A 132 -15.48 -14.68 -40.85
N SER A 133 -14.20 -14.73 -41.25
CA SER A 133 -13.60 -13.99 -42.37
C SER A 133 -13.70 -12.48 -42.18
N GLU A 134 -12.52 -11.88 -42.01
CA GLU A 134 -12.24 -10.49 -42.35
C GLU A 134 -12.80 -9.42 -41.42
N PHE A 135 -12.30 -9.37 -40.17
CA PHE A 135 -12.00 -8.06 -39.61
C PHE A 135 -10.53 -7.97 -39.27
N SER A 136 -9.84 -7.23 -40.12
CA SER A 136 -8.42 -6.95 -40.04
C SER A 136 -8.03 -6.53 -38.62
N ARG A 137 -6.95 -7.13 -38.08
CA ARG A 137 -6.29 -6.65 -36.85
C ARG A 137 -5.88 -5.17 -36.97
N ASP A 138 -5.88 -4.63 -38.18
CA ASP A 138 -5.57 -3.23 -38.48
C ASP A 138 -6.68 -2.23 -38.08
N ALA A 139 -7.88 -2.69 -37.69
CA ALA A 139 -8.98 -1.79 -37.33
C ALA A 139 -9.15 -1.55 -35.81
N LEU A 140 -8.54 -2.38 -34.96
CA LEU A 140 -8.79 -2.41 -33.50
C LEU A 140 -7.92 -1.45 -32.67
N CYS A 141 -6.87 -0.89 -33.26
CA CYS A 141 -6.13 0.23 -32.70
C CYS A 141 -6.11 1.36 -33.73
N ARG A 142 -7.22 2.09 -33.88
CA ARG A 142 -7.03 3.51 -34.19
C ARG A 142 -6.39 4.12 -32.96
N GLU A 143 -5.06 4.02 -32.85
CA GLU A 143 -4.24 4.97 -32.11
C GLU A 143 -4.58 6.33 -32.70
N LYS A 144 -5.67 6.93 -32.21
CA LYS A 144 -5.85 8.36 -32.36
C LYS A 144 -4.70 8.93 -31.57
N ASN A 145 -3.67 9.36 -32.29
CA ASN A 145 -2.60 10.17 -31.73
C ASN A 145 -3.27 11.42 -31.15
N LYS A 146 -3.64 11.36 -29.87
CA LYS A 146 -4.21 12.51 -29.19
C LYS A 146 -3.12 13.56 -29.11
N SER A 147 -3.47 14.80 -29.46
CA SER A 147 -2.54 15.90 -29.27
C SER A 147 -2.32 16.12 -27.76
N LEU A 148 -1.20 16.75 -27.40
CA LEU A 148 -0.97 17.15 -26.01
C LEU A 148 -2.08 18.08 -25.47
N GLU A 149 -2.70 18.86 -26.36
CA GLU A 149 -3.83 19.73 -26.00
C GLU A 149 -5.08 18.92 -25.67
N GLU A 150 -5.41 17.90 -26.46
CA GLU A 150 -6.54 17.00 -26.19
C GLU A 150 -6.33 16.22 -24.89
N ILE A 151 -5.10 15.74 -24.64
CA ILE A 151 -4.75 15.07 -23.38
C ILE A 151 -4.88 16.05 -22.21
N TYR A 152 -4.47 17.30 -22.39
CA TYR A 152 -4.59 18.32 -21.35
C TYR A 152 -6.06 18.61 -21.01
N GLU A 153 -6.92 18.83 -22.00
CA GLU A 153 -8.34 19.13 -21.75
C GLU A 153 -9.08 17.97 -21.07
N ASP A 154 -8.74 16.72 -21.40
CA ASP A 154 -9.37 15.55 -20.78
C ASP A 154 -8.94 15.35 -19.30
N PHE A 155 -7.73 15.79 -18.92
CA PHE A 155 -7.09 15.42 -17.66
C PHE A 155 -6.49 16.57 -16.87
N TRP A 156 -6.81 17.83 -17.19
CA TRP A 156 -6.20 19.01 -16.56
C TRP A 156 -6.34 18.99 -15.03
N GLU A 157 -7.41 18.42 -14.46
CA GLU A 157 -7.58 18.34 -13.01
C GLU A 157 -6.51 17.49 -12.29
N PHE A 158 -5.83 16.59 -13.03
CA PHE A 158 -4.82 15.68 -12.50
C PHE A 158 -3.38 16.08 -12.85
N ILE A 159 -3.19 17.13 -13.64
CA ILE A 159 -1.86 17.56 -14.08
C ILE A 159 -1.35 18.64 -13.13
N ASP A 160 -0.22 18.39 -12.46
CA ASP A 160 0.38 19.35 -11.53
C ASP A 160 0.79 20.67 -12.21
N ASN A 161 0.77 21.77 -11.45
CA ASN A 161 1.10 23.11 -11.95
C ASN A 161 2.57 23.25 -12.37
N ASP A 162 3.46 22.43 -11.84
CA ASP A 162 4.90 22.41 -12.16
C ASP A 162 5.25 21.44 -13.30
N ASN A 163 4.24 20.83 -13.95
CA ASN A 163 4.46 19.91 -15.05
C ASN A 163 5.01 20.64 -16.30
N GLN A 164 6.29 20.39 -16.59
CA GLN A 164 7.01 21.03 -17.69
C GLN A 164 6.46 20.68 -19.09
N ILE A 165 5.82 19.52 -19.24
CA ILE A 165 5.27 19.07 -20.53
C ILE A 165 4.00 19.87 -20.87
N PHE A 166 3.17 20.13 -19.85
CA PHE A 166 1.90 20.84 -20.02
C PHE A 166 1.98 22.33 -19.68
N GLN A 167 3.16 22.86 -19.34
CA GLN A 167 3.36 24.24 -18.91
C GLN A 167 2.72 25.28 -19.85
N LYS A 168 2.78 25.05 -21.16
CA LYS A 168 2.19 25.94 -22.17
C LYS A 168 0.66 26.02 -22.09
N PHE A 169 0.01 24.95 -21.65
CA PHE A 169 -1.44 24.88 -21.47
C PHE A 169 -1.84 25.39 -20.08
N ILE A 170 -1.08 25.00 -19.05
CA ILE A 170 -1.28 25.43 -17.65
C ILE A 170 -1.28 26.97 -17.53
N ILE A 171 -0.32 27.66 -18.16
CA ILE A 171 -0.21 29.14 -18.09
C ILE A 171 -1.38 29.84 -18.81
N LYS A 172 -1.98 29.20 -19.81
CA LYS A 172 -3.08 29.76 -20.61
C LYS A 172 -4.46 29.42 -20.05
N ASP A 173 -4.54 28.53 -19.08
CA ASP A 173 -5.79 27.98 -18.58
C ASP A 173 -6.39 28.88 -17.49
N VAL A 174 -7.47 29.58 -17.85
CA VAL A 174 -8.21 30.45 -16.94
C VAL A 174 -8.84 29.70 -15.75
N ARG A 175 -9.03 28.38 -15.85
CA ARG A 175 -9.56 27.56 -14.74
C ARG A 175 -8.57 27.44 -13.57
N ARG A 176 -7.28 27.69 -13.83
CA ARG A 176 -6.19 27.60 -12.85
C ARG A 176 -5.71 28.95 -12.33
N LEU A 177 -6.21 30.06 -12.87
CA LEU A 177 -5.91 31.43 -12.43
C LEU A 177 -6.67 31.80 -11.16
#